data_AF-A0A917P5V9-F1
#
_entry.id   AF-A0A917P5V9-F1
#
_cell.length_a   1.000
_cell.length_b   1.000
_cell.length_c   1.000
_cell.angle_alpha   90.00
_cell.angle_beta   90.00
_cell.angle_gamma   90.00
#
_symmetry.space_group_name_H-M   'P 1'
#
loop_
_entity.id
_entity.type
_entity.pdbx_description
1 polymer ?
#
loop_
_entity_poly.entity_id
_entity_poly.type
_entity_poly.pdbx_seq_one_letter_code
_entity_poly.pdbx_strand_id
1 'polypeptide(L)'
;MRLLLRLLLTGLVCLSLAACAPAALRVQPGVPFLAGTTFDVPRAPGGLFRKPGPSSVRVAAPAGLSVAVLLLPQGGPATLLQGRDGLYPLPVLSRDAALYTVASTVPLTFPPEALAGVRSDRDLGSVLEAATRDLPPRSYNVTTDDLTVRPFGQVQVYADPVGAGVRLDGRAVGNAPVVLDVPADTYRLTVVASGFVPEERTVRVQANGLTSVDVRLAPRPVTTGQLEVSSSVPAQVSVNGQPVGGTPASLTLDAGTYTVTVRAGTAADTVTVSVRAGATLRVRCTSAPGGLSCGL
;
A
#
# COMPACT_ATOMS: atom_id res chain seq x y z
N MET A 1 41.66 -25.72 8.86
CA MET A 1 41.49 -26.78 7.83
C MET A 1 40.14 -26.52 7.16
N ARG A 2 40.10 -25.58 6.19
CA ARG A 2 40.06 -25.85 4.74
C ARG A 2 38.79 -26.60 4.30
N LEU A 3 37.85 -25.92 3.65
CA LEU A 3 37.39 -26.12 2.25
C LEU A 3 36.05 -25.39 2.01
N LEU A 4 36.05 -24.31 1.22
CA LEU A 4 35.62 -24.20 -0.20
C LEU A 4 34.09 -24.14 -0.40
N LEU A 5 33.50 -23.03 -0.86
CA LEU A 5 33.54 -22.42 -2.22
C LEU A 5 32.68 -23.19 -3.25
N ARG A 6 31.55 -22.58 -3.68
CA ARG A 6 30.82 -22.69 -4.97
C ARG A 6 29.75 -21.56 -4.96
N LEU A 7 29.86 -20.43 -5.70
CA LEU A 7 29.57 -20.20 -7.14
C LEU A 7 28.22 -20.86 -7.56
N LEU A 8 27.21 -20.23 -8.18
CA LEU A 8 27.10 -19.09 -9.11
C LEU A 8 25.65 -18.53 -9.17
N LEU A 9 25.55 -17.30 -9.69
CA LEU A 9 24.48 -16.73 -10.55
C LEU A 9 22.99 -17.01 -10.22
N THR A 10 22.32 -15.96 -9.75
CA THR A 10 21.06 -15.52 -10.38
C THR A 10 21.09 -13.99 -10.46
N GLY A 11 21.34 -13.48 -11.67
CA GLY A 11 21.02 -12.10 -12.00
C GLY A 11 19.53 -12.00 -12.31
N LEU A 12 18.83 -11.08 -11.65
CA LEU A 12 17.76 -10.29 -12.24
C LEU A 12 17.33 -9.16 -11.28
N VAL A 13 17.43 -7.94 -11.81
CA VAL A 13 16.72 -6.71 -11.39
C VAL A 13 17.01 -6.20 -9.98
N CYS A 14 18.09 -5.42 -9.85
CA CYS A 14 18.16 -4.35 -8.87
C CYS A 14 18.44 -3.03 -9.61
N LEU A 15 17.46 -2.54 -10.37
CA LEU A 15 17.38 -1.13 -10.77
C LEU A 15 16.92 -0.33 -9.54
N SER A 16 17.81 -0.14 -8.59
CA SER A 16 17.63 0.85 -7.52
C SER A 16 18.58 2.00 -7.79
N LEU A 17 18.06 3.23 -7.76
CA LEU A 17 18.75 4.50 -7.98
C LEU A 17 19.90 4.79 -6.97
N ALA A 18 20.26 3.84 -6.12
CA ALA A 18 21.29 3.98 -5.09
C ALA A 18 22.75 4.02 -5.64
N ALA A 19 22.96 3.73 -6.93
CA ALA A 19 24.29 3.66 -7.52
C ALA A 19 24.89 5.01 -7.97
N CYS A 20 24.14 6.12 -7.96
CA CYS A 20 24.56 7.36 -8.62
C CYS A 20 24.94 8.53 -7.68
N ALA A 21 24.88 8.37 -6.35
CA ALA A 21 25.44 9.37 -5.44
C ALA A 21 26.99 9.31 -5.51
N PRO A 22 27.72 10.41 -5.68
CA PRO A 22 29.19 10.43 -5.62
C PRO A 22 29.73 9.79 -4.33
N ALA A 23 30.91 9.16 -4.41
CA ALA A 23 31.47 8.43 -3.29
C ALA A 23 31.63 9.29 -2.02
N ALA A 24 31.99 10.56 -2.17
CA ALA A 24 32.13 11.48 -1.05
C ALA A 24 30.81 11.82 -0.33
N LEU A 25 29.67 11.73 -1.01
CA LEU A 25 28.35 11.98 -0.40
C LEU A 25 27.73 10.73 0.24
N ARG A 26 28.42 9.58 0.14
CA ARG A 26 27.97 8.34 0.78
C ARG A 26 28.51 8.25 2.19
N VAL A 27 27.77 7.53 3.02
CA VAL A 27 28.25 7.09 4.34
C VAL A 27 29.55 6.30 4.18
N GLN A 28 30.60 6.69 4.88
CA GLN A 28 31.90 6.03 4.81
C GLN A 28 31.96 4.80 5.72
N PRO A 29 32.18 3.59 5.18
CA PRO A 29 32.28 2.39 6.00
C PRO A 29 33.54 2.43 6.88
N GLY A 30 33.38 2.10 8.16
CA GLY A 30 34.48 2.06 9.14
C GLY A 30 34.75 3.37 9.87
N VAL A 31 33.94 4.41 9.66
CA VAL A 31 33.92 5.63 10.49
C VAL A 31 32.95 5.41 11.66
N PRO A 32 33.40 5.51 12.94
CA PRO A 32 32.59 5.10 14.10
C PRO A 32 31.56 6.15 14.55
N PHE A 33 31.33 7.20 13.76
CA PHE A 33 30.39 8.27 14.10
C PHE A 33 29.50 8.65 12.91
N LEU A 34 28.29 9.10 13.24
CA LEU A 34 27.29 9.63 12.32
C LEU A 34 26.59 10.79 13.02
N ALA A 35 26.24 11.83 12.25
CA ALA A 35 25.35 12.86 12.73
C ALA A 35 23.90 12.44 12.46
N GLY A 36 23.05 12.58 13.48
CA GLY A 36 21.61 12.39 13.38
C GLY A 36 20.89 13.72 13.16
N THR A 37 19.82 13.68 12.40
CA THR A 37 18.96 14.83 12.10
C THR A 37 17.56 14.62 12.68
N THR A 38 16.98 15.66 13.26
CA THR A 38 15.57 15.70 13.64
C THR A 38 14.95 17.01 13.17
N PHE A 39 13.75 16.95 12.61
CA PHE A 39 13.03 18.11 12.09
C PHE A 39 11.98 18.58 13.09
N ASP A 40 11.62 19.85 13.01
CA ASP A 40 10.60 20.50 13.85
C ASP A 40 9.16 20.03 13.56
N VAL A 41 8.94 19.42 12.39
CA VAL A 41 7.67 18.81 11.98
C VAL A 41 7.88 17.33 11.64
N PRO A 42 6.88 16.46 11.93
CA PRO A 42 6.98 15.05 11.59
C PRO A 42 6.85 14.82 10.07
N ARG A 43 7.44 13.71 9.61
CA ARG A 43 7.22 13.20 8.24
C ARG A 43 5.86 12.49 8.17
N ALA A 44 5.14 12.71 7.08
CA ALA A 44 3.96 11.96 6.68
C ALA A 44 4.36 10.57 6.10
N PRO A 45 3.39 9.64 5.92
CA PRO A 45 3.66 8.36 5.26
C PRO A 45 4.37 8.54 3.91
N GLY A 46 5.39 7.70 3.66
CA GLY A 46 6.25 7.83 2.48
C GLY A 46 7.41 8.82 2.65
N GLY A 47 7.65 9.35 3.86
CA GLY A 47 8.80 10.20 4.16
C GLY A 47 8.63 11.67 3.74
N LEU A 48 7.43 12.06 3.32
CA LEU A 48 7.09 13.39 2.81
C LEU A 48 6.87 14.39 3.95
N PHE A 49 7.03 15.68 3.67
CA PHE A 49 6.60 16.76 4.55
C PHE A 49 5.37 17.46 3.99
N ARG A 50 4.45 17.86 4.88
CA ARG A 50 3.34 18.75 4.53
C ARG A 50 3.85 20.18 4.36
N LYS A 51 3.44 20.89 3.30
CA LYS A 51 3.68 22.34 3.13
C LYS A 51 3.21 23.11 4.38
N PRO A 52 4.00 24.05 4.93
CA PRO A 52 5.18 24.69 4.32
C PRO A 52 6.50 23.89 4.39
N GLY A 53 6.51 22.71 5.00
CA GLY A 53 7.72 21.92 5.26
C GLY A 53 8.35 22.26 6.62
N PRO A 54 9.47 21.63 6.98
CA PRO A 54 10.19 21.94 8.20
C PRO A 54 10.81 23.35 8.14
N SER A 55 10.77 24.09 9.24
CA SER A 55 11.40 25.41 9.36
C SER A 55 12.80 25.35 9.97
N SER A 56 13.15 24.21 10.57
CA SER A 56 14.47 23.97 11.12
C SER A 56 14.82 22.50 11.17
N VAL A 57 16.12 22.23 11.25
CA VAL A 57 16.67 20.90 11.52
C VAL A 57 17.61 21.00 12.72
N ARG A 58 17.47 20.06 13.65
CA ARG A 58 18.41 19.84 14.73
C ARG A 58 19.35 18.73 14.32
N VAL A 59 20.65 19.00 14.40
CA VAL A 59 21.71 18.04 14.16
C VAL A 59 22.36 17.67 15.48
N ALA A 60 22.39 16.38 15.78
CA ALA A 60 23.11 15.81 16.90
C ALA A 60 24.33 15.06 16.38
N ALA A 61 25.52 15.41 16.87
CA ALA A 61 26.77 14.73 16.57
C ALA A 61 27.54 14.47 17.88
N PRO A 62 28.40 13.43 17.93
CA PRO A 62 29.31 13.22 19.04
C PRO A 62 30.14 14.48 19.37
N ALA A 63 30.45 14.65 20.67
CA ALA A 63 31.22 15.79 21.14
C ALA A 63 32.61 15.84 20.47
N GLY A 64 33.06 17.06 20.13
CA GLY A 64 34.36 17.30 19.50
C GLY A 64 34.37 17.18 17.97
N LEU A 65 33.25 16.81 17.33
CA LEU A 65 33.13 16.83 15.87
C LEU A 65 32.71 18.21 15.36
N SER A 66 33.30 18.61 14.24
CA SER A 66 32.82 19.72 13.42
C SER A 66 31.68 19.24 12.54
N VAL A 67 30.62 20.05 12.43
CA VAL A 67 29.43 19.75 11.63
C VAL A 67 29.24 20.84 10.58
N ALA A 68 29.09 20.45 9.32
CA ALA A 68 28.63 21.31 8.24
C ALA A 68 27.32 20.77 7.68
N VAL A 69 26.34 21.66 7.48
CA VAL A 69 25.02 21.29 6.96
C VAL A 69 24.80 22.03 5.65
N LEU A 70 24.70 21.27 4.56
CA LEU A 70 24.58 21.78 3.20
C LEU A 70 23.19 21.45 2.67
N LEU A 71 22.44 22.47 2.27
CA LEU A 71 21.14 22.31 1.64
C LEU A 71 21.28 22.44 0.13
N LEU A 72 20.79 21.46 -0.63
CA LEU A 72 20.77 21.47 -2.09
C LEU A 72 19.33 21.36 -2.61
N PRO A 73 18.69 22.48 -2.98
CA PRO A 73 17.39 22.47 -3.66
C PRO A 73 17.51 21.94 -5.10
N GLN A 74 16.50 21.22 -5.58
CA GLN A 74 16.49 20.72 -6.96
C GLN A 74 16.53 21.88 -7.98
N GLY A 75 17.62 21.94 -8.75
CA GLY A 75 17.89 22.99 -9.73
C GLY A 75 18.26 24.34 -9.12
N GLY A 76 18.48 24.42 -7.81
CA GLY A 76 18.95 25.61 -7.09
C GLY A 76 20.38 25.46 -6.56
N PRO A 77 21.04 26.57 -6.17
CA PRO A 77 22.38 26.51 -5.60
C PRO A 77 22.41 25.80 -4.24
N ALA A 78 23.46 25.01 -4.01
CA ALA A 78 23.76 24.55 -2.66
C ALA A 78 24.04 25.74 -1.73
N THR A 79 23.61 25.63 -0.48
CA THR A 79 23.84 26.65 0.55
C THR A 79 24.37 25.98 1.82
N LEU A 80 25.41 26.56 2.42
CA LEU A 80 25.85 26.19 3.77
C LEU A 80 24.92 26.84 4.79
N LEU A 81 24.22 26.02 5.57
CA LEU A 81 23.34 26.51 6.64
C LEU A 81 24.17 26.95 7.84
N GLN A 82 23.85 28.11 8.37
CA GLN A 82 24.43 28.64 9.59
C GLN A 82 23.53 28.24 10.77
N GLY A 83 24.07 27.47 11.70
CA GLY A 83 23.34 27.01 12.88
C GLY A 83 24.03 27.38 14.18
N ARG A 84 23.28 27.32 15.28
CA ARG A 84 23.78 27.53 16.64
C ARG A 84 23.27 26.42 17.54
N ASP A 85 24.14 25.87 18.38
CA ASP A 85 23.80 24.81 19.34
C ASP A 85 23.10 23.60 18.68
N GLY A 86 23.58 23.24 17.49
CA GLY A 86 23.05 22.15 16.67
C GLY A 86 21.71 22.44 15.99
N LEU A 87 21.13 23.63 16.15
CA LEU A 87 19.89 24.03 15.46
C LEU A 87 20.21 24.87 14.21
N TYR A 88 19.71 24.43 13.06
CA TYR A 88 19.91 25.08 11.77
C TYR A 88 18.55 25.50 11.19
N PRO A 89 18.34 26.80 10.92
CA PRO A 89 17.13 27.27 10.25
C PRO A 89 17.12 26.78 8.80
N LEU A 90 15.95 26.36 8.32
CA LEU A 90 15.73 25.98 6.94
C LEU A 90 14.97 27.09 6.20
N PRO A 91 15.35 27.41 4.96
CA PRO A 91 14.55 28.29 4.13
C PRO A 91 13.23 27.61 3.75
N VAL A 92 12.22 28.42 3.40
CA VAL A 92 10.97 27.90 2.86
C VAL A 92 11.27 27.13 1.56
N LEU A 93 10.98 25.84 1.56
CA LEU A 93 11.26 24.96 0.44
C LEU A 93 10.18 25.11 -0.64
N SER A 94 10.53 25.75 -1.75
CA SER A 94 9.65 25.86 -2.94
C SER A 94 9.74 24.64 -3.87
N ARG A 95 10.81 23.85 -3.73
CA ARG A 95 11.12 22.63 -4.48
C ARG A 95 11.63 21.56 -3.53
N ASP A 96 11.68 20.32 -4.01
CA ASP A 96 12.36 19.25 -3.29
C ASP A 96 13.83 19.60 -3.10
N ALA A 97 14.41 19.18 -1.98
CA ALA A 97 15.80 19.44 -1.65
C ALA A 97 16.42 18.22 -0.97
N ALA A 98 17.75 18.15 -0.98
CA ALA A 98 18.51 17.23 -0.15
C ALA A 98 19.31 18.03 0.89
N LEU A 99 19.36 17.51 2.11
CA LEU A 99 20.16 18.05 3.21
C LEU A 99 21.33 17.10 3.48
N TYR A 100 22.55 17.59 3.31
CA TYR A 100 23.76 16.83 3.58
C TYR A 100 24.36 17.31 4.90
N THR A 101 24.50 16.40 5.85
CA THR A 101 25.17 16.66 7.12
C THR A 101 26.52 15.99 7.11
N VAL A 102 27.58 16.81 7.13
CA VAL A 102 28.96 16.36 7.15
C VAL A 102 29.50 16.50 8.58
N ALA A 103 29.75 15.37 9.23
CA ALA A 103 30.45 15.33 10.52
C ALA A 103 31.93 15.02 10.28
N SER A 104 32.84 15.77 10.89
CA SER A 104 34.27 15.61 10.68
C SER A 104 35.06 15.86 11.97
N THR A 105 36.15 15.12 12.19
CA THR A 105 37.10 15.35 13.28
C THR A 105 37.97 16.59 13.05
N VAL A 106 37.99 17.10 11.82
CA VAL A 106 38.69 18.33 11.42
C VAL A 106 37.68 19.33 10.86
N PRO A 107 37.72 20.62 11.24
CA PRO A 107 36.84 21.64 10.70
C PRO A 107 36.90 21.71 9.18
N LEU A 108 35.74 21.64 8.52
CA LEU A 108 35.60 21.78 7.08
C LEU A 108 35.15 23.19 6.74
N THR A 109 35.73 23.77 5.68
CA THR A 109 35.35 25.09 5.18
C THR A 109 34.75 24.95 3.79
N PHE A 110 33.57 25.54 3.60
CA PHE A 110 32.87 25.57 2.31
C PHE A 110 32.70 27.04 1.89
N PRO A 111 33.63 27.62 1.11
CA PRO A 111 33.52 29.00 0.69
C PRO A 111 32.27 29.18 -0.20
N PRO A 112 31.55 30.32 -0.09
CA PRO A 112 30.35 30.55 -0.89
C PRO A 112 30.56 30.40 -2.40
N GLU A 113 31.75 30.79 -2.89
CA GLU A 113 32.14 30.67 -4.29
C GLU A 113 32.17 29.22 -4.78
N ALA A 114 32.62 28.28 -3.93
CA ALA A 114 32.64 26.86 -4.28
C ALA A 114 31.22 26.27 -4.36
N LEU A 115 30.27 26.80 -3.59
CA LEU A 115 28.87 26.36 -3.59
C LEU A 115 28.02 27.06 -4.67
N ALA A 116 28.44 28.24 -5.12
CA ALA A 116 27.69 29.07 -6.06
C ALA A 116 27.35 28.35 -7.37
N GLY A 117 28.18 27.40 -7.83
CA GLY A 117 27.97 26.59 -9.03
C GLY A 117 27.31 25.22 -8.79
N VAL A 118 27.14 24.80 -7.54
CA VAL A 118 26.64 23.45 -7.21
C VAL A 118 25.14 23.38 -7.44
N ARG A 119 24.69 22.53 -8.36
CA ARG A 119 23.25 22.34 -8.70
C ARG A 119 22.81 20.88 -8.65
N SER A 120 23.75 19.97 -8.42
CA SER A 120 23.52 18.53 -8.40
C SER A 120 24.40 17.85 -7.37
N ASP A 121 24.02 16.62 -6.98
CA ASP A 121 24.80 15.75 -6.12
C ASP A 121 26.22 15.57 -6.66
N ARG A 122 26.39 15.46 -7.99
CA ARG A 122 27.71 15.34 -8.63
C ARG A 122 28.60 16.53 -8.30
N ASP A 123 28.08 17.75 -8.49
CA ASP A 123 28.84 18.98 -8.22
C ASP A 123 29.20 19.09 -6.74
N LEU A 124 28.23 18.78 -5.87
CA LEU A 124 28.44 18.81 -4.42
C LEU A 124 29.47 17.76 -3.98
N GLY A 125 29.43 16.57 -4.60
CA GLY A 125 30.42 15.53 -4.42
C GLY A 125 31.82 16.01 -4.75
N SER A 126 32.03 16.69 -5.88
CA SER A 126 33.34 17.25 -6.24
C SER A 126 33.82 18.32 -5.26
N VAL A 127 32.90 19.17 -4.76
CA VAL A 127 33.24 20.16 -3.72
C VAL A 127 33.65 19.47 -2.42
N LEU A 128 32.94 18.43 -2.01
CA LEU A 128 33.26 17.70 -0.79
C LEU A 128 34.56 16.88 -0.93
N GLU A 129 34.81 16.26 -2.09
CA GLU A 129 36.08 15.60 -2.39
C GLU A 129 37.26 16.57 -2.30
N ALA A 130 37.11 17.78 -2.84
CA ALA A 130 38.12 18.83 -2.72
C ALA A 130 38.32 19.27 -1.27
N ALA A 131 37.24 19.46 -0.50
CA ALA A 131 37.29 19.88 0.89
C ALA A 131 37.84 18.81 1.85
N THR A 132 37.77 17.53 1.46
CA THR A 132 38.17 16.39 2.30
C THR A 132 39.47 15.72 1.85
N ARG A 133 40.07 16.14 0.73
CA ARG A 133 41.24 15.51 0.10
C ARG A 133 42.41 15.26 1.05
N ASP A 134 42.69 16.26 1.90
CA ASP A 134 43.86 16.25 2.78
C ASP A 134 43.52 15.80 4.21
N LEU A 135 42.29 15.33 4.44
CA LEU A 135 41.89 14.83 5.75
C LEU A 135 42.44 13.42 6.01
N PRO A 136 42.70 13.06 7.28
CA PRO A 136 43.06 11.70 7.64
C PRO A 136 42.00 10.69 7.18
N PRO A 137 42.38 9.45 6.84
CA PRO A 137 41.41 8.41 6.55
C PRO A 137 40.40 8.26 7.69
N ARG A 138 39.11 8.08 7.36
CA ARG A 138 38.02 7.89 8.32
C ARG A 138 37.80 9.06 9.28
N SER A 139 38.17 10.27 8.88
CA SER A 139 37.99 11.49 9.66
C SER A 139 36.63 12.16 9.49
N TYR A 140 35.81 11.73 8.52
CA TYR A 140 34.52 12.35 8.25
C TYR A 140 33.47 11.34 7.81
N ASN A 141 32.21 11.69 8.00
CA ASN A 141 31.07 10.93 7.51
C ASN A 141 29.97 11.88 7.02
N VAL A 142 29.16 11.42 6.07
CA VAL A 142 28.06 12.20 5.49
C VAL A 142 26.75 11.44 5.66
N THR A 143 25.73 12.13 6.17
CA THR A 143 24.34 11.67 6.11
C THR A 143 23.54 12.56 5.19
N THR A 144 22.56 11.99 4.50
CA THR A 144 21.69 12.70 3.56
C THR A 144 20.24 12.51 3.98
N ASP A 145 19.49 13.61 4.00
CA ASP A 145 18.05 13.65 4.22
C ASP A 145 17.34 14.25 3.02
N ASP A 146 16.44 13.49 2.41
CA ASP A 146 15.55 14.01 1.37
C ASP A 146 14.43 14.84 2.00
N LEU A 147 14.28 16.07 1.53
CA LEU A 147 13.27 17.04 1.95
C LEU A 147 12.26 17.21 0.81
N THR A 148 11.32 16.27 0.74
CA THR A 148 10.23 16.32 -0.24
C THR A 148 8.99 16.94 0.39
N VAL A 149 8.58 18.12 -0.08
CA VAL A 149 7.44 18.86 0.49
C VAL A 149 6.25 18.84 -0.47
N ARG A 150 5.08 18.43 0.02
CA ARG A 150 3.85 18.36 -0.78
C ARG A 150 2.71 19.11 -0.09
N PRO A 151 1.78 19.73 -0.82
CA PRO A 151 0.49 20.12 -0.25
C PRO A 151 -0.31 18.86 0.09
N PHE A 152 -1.10 18.89 1.15
CA PHE A 152 -1.95 17.77 1.59
C PHE A 152 -3.40 18.22 1.68
N GLY A 153 -4.32 17.28 1.55
CA GLY A 153 -5.74 17.45 1.77
C GLY A 153 -6.35 16.20 2.42
N GLN A 154 -7.59 16.33 2.85
CA GLN A 154 -8.32 15.24 3.48
C GLN A 154 -9.30 14.60 2.50
N VAL A 155 -9.44 13.28 2.58
CA VAL A 155 -10.48 12.51 1.89
C VAL A 155 -11.29 11.76 2.93
N GLN A 156 -12.59 12.00 2.94
CA GLN A 156 -13.53 11.28 3.78
C GLN A 156 -14.36 10.35 2.91
N VAL A 157 -14.31 9.05 3.21
CA VAL A 157 -14.99 8.02 2.44
C VAL A 157 -16.07 7.40 3.31
N TYR A 158 -17.31 7.45 2.83
CA TYR A 158 -18.45 6.71 3.34
C TYR A 158 -18.82 5.59 2.37
N ALA A 159 -19.29 4.47 2.91
CA ALA A 159 -19.73 3.34 2.10
C ALA A 159 -20.99 2.68 2.67
N ASP A 160 -21.80 2.15 1.75
CA ASP A 160 -22.89 1.22 2.02
C ASP A 160 -22.57 -0.10 1.28
N PRO A 161 -22.33 -1.22 1.99
CA PRO A 161 -22.46 -1.39 3.45
C PRO A 161 -21.34 -0.71 4.26
N VAL A 162 -21.67 -0.34 5.51
CA VAL A 162 -20.68 0.14 6.50
C VAL A 162 -19.64 -0.95 6.77
N GLY A 163 -18.38 -0.55 6.95
CA GLY A 163 -17.27 -1.46 7.15
C GLY A 163 -16.67 -1.99 5.85
N ALA A 164 -17.13 -1.52 4.68
CA ALA A 164 -16.50 -1.83 3.40
C ALA A 164 -15.02 -1.40 3.39
N GLY A 165 -14.14 -2.26 2.90
CA GLY A 165 -12.71 -1.99 2.78
C GLY A 165 -12.43 -0.91 1.73
N VAL A 166 -11.54 0.01 2.05
CA VAL A 166 -11.14 1.14 1.21
C VAL A 166 -9.69 0.98 0.79
N ARG A 167 -9.43 1.19 -0.50
CA ARG A 167 -8.09 1.23 -1.08
C ARG A 167 -7.90 2.53 -1.85
N LEU A 168 -6.72 3.11 -1.75
CA LEU A 168 -6.31 4.31 -2.50
C LEU A 168 -5.08 3.93 -3.33
N ASP A 169 -5.16 4.08 -4.66
CA ASP A 169 -4.16 3.61 -5.62
C ASP A 169 -3.77 2.13 -5.43
N GLY A 170 -4.75 1.31 -5.06
CA GLY A 170 -4.56 -0.13 -4.79
C GLY A 170 -4.00 -0.45 -3.40
N ARG A 171 -3.52 0.52 -2.62
CA ARG A 171 -3.08 0.31 -1.24
C ARG A 171 -4.27 0.31 -0.29
N ALA A 172 -4.37 -0.69 0.59
CA ALA A 172 -5.37 -0.70 1.66
C ALA A 172 -5.12 0.43 2.67
N VAL A 173 -6.16 1.22 2.94
CA VAL A 173 -6.09 2.42 3.80
C VAL A 173 -7.04 2.37 4.99
N GLY A 174 -7.93 1.38 5.05
CA GLY A 174 -8.86 1.17 6.17
C GLY A 174 -10.21 0.66 5.70
N ASN A 175 -11.21 0.74 6.57
CA ASN A 175 -12.60 0.43 6.26
C ASN A 175 -13.46 1.69 6.43
N ALA A 176 -14.47 1.87 5.58
CA ALA A 176 -15.37 3.02 5.64
C ALA A 176 -16.32 2.91 6.86
N PRO A 177 -16.64 4.03 7.55
CA PRO A 177 -16.18 5.38 7.29
C PRO A 177 -14.70 5.60 7.65
N VAL A 178 -13.95 6.28 6.78
CA VAL A 178 -12.52 6.58 7.01
C VAL A 178 -12.19 8.00 6.53
N VAL A 179 -11.34 8.70 7.28
CA VAL A 179 -10.73 9.97 6.89
C VAL A 179 -9.25 9.75 6.66
N LEU A 180 -8.77 10.14 5.48
CA LEU A 180 -7.39 9.99 5.05
C LEU A 180 -6.78 11.36 4.84
N ASP A 181 -5.54 11.51 5.29
CA ASP A 181 -4.76 12.72 5.06
C ASP A 181 -3.62 12.39 4.08
N VAL A 182 -3.73 12.88 2.86
CA VAL A 182 -2.89 12.48 1.73
C VAL A 182 -2.40 13.69 0.94
N PRO A 183 -1.31 13.57 0.16
CA PRO A 183 -0.91 14.63 -0.75
C PRO A 183 -2.07 15.09 -1.65
N ALA A 184 -2.11 16.36 -1.99
CA ALA A 184 -3.11 16.87 -2.92
C ALA A 184 -2.78 16.37 -4.33
N ASP A 185 -3.53 15.38 -4.79
CA ASP A 185 -3.37 14.73 -6.09
C ASP A 185 -4.69 14.06 -6.51
N THR A 186 -4.69 13.39 -7.66
CA THR A 186 -5.78 12.55 -8.13
C THR A 186 -5.48 11.09 -7.82
N TYR A 187 -6.41 10.42 -7.16
CA TYR A 187 -6.27 9.03 -6.72
C TYR A 187 -7.35 8.14 -7.32
N ARG A 188 -7.02 6.86 -7.51
CA ARG A 188 -8.01 5.80 -7.75
C ARG A 188 -8.46 5.23 -6.41
N LEU A 189 -9.68 5.55 -6.02
CA LEU A 189 -10.37 4.98 -4.87
C LEU A 189 -11.06 3.68 -5.29
N THR A 190 -10.78 2.58 -4.60
CA THR A 190 -11.49 1.31 -4.78
C THR A 190 -12.14 0.92 -3.45
N VAL A 191 -13.45 0.66 -3.46
CA VAL A 191 -14.22 0.23 -2.28
C VAL A 191 -14.73 -1.20 -2.50
N VAL A 192 -14.55 -2.05 -1.49
CA VAL A 192 -14.84 -3.49 -1.56
C VAL A 192 -15.60 -4.00 -0.33
N ALA A 193 -16.56 -4.88 -0.53
CA ALA A 193 -17.24 -5.60 0.55
C ALA A 193 -17.59 -7.03 0.12
N SER A 194 -17.66 -7.95 1.08
CA SER A 194 -18.03 -9.35 0.82
C SER A 194 -19.47 -9.46 0.33
N GLY A 195 -19.70 -10.20 -0.76
CA GLY A 195 -21.02 -10.30 -1.38
C GLY A 195 -21.40 -9.12 -2.29
N PHE A 196 -20.51 -8.14 -2.48
CA PHE A 196 -20.74 -6.97 -3.34
C PHE A 196 -19.75 -6.89 -4.51
N VAL A 197 -20.16 -6.19 -5.56
CA VAL A 197 -19.31 -5.84 -6.69
C VAL A 197 -18.41 -4.65 -6.27
N PRO A 198 -17.07 -4.74 -6.40
CA PRO A 198 -16.17 -3.62 -6.15
C PRO A 198 -16.53 -2.39 -6.99
N GLU A 199 -16.41 -1.22 -6.39
CA GLU A 199 -16.59 0.05 -7.11
C GLU A 199 -15.27 0.83 -7.12
N GLU A 200 -14.91 1.36 -8.30
CA GLU A 200 -13.74 2.22 -8.48
C GLU A 200 -14.17 3.63 -8.89
N ARG A 201 -13.55 4.64 -8.27
CA ARG A 201 -13.75 6.05 -8.58
C ARG A 201 -12.43 6.80 -8.63
N THR A 202 -12.37 7.78 -9.52
CA THR A 202 -11.30 8.78 -9.50
C THR A 202 -11.68 9.92 -8.55
N VAL A 203 -10.83 10.19 -7.57
CA VAL A 203 -11.06 11.23 -6.55
C VAL A 203 -9.94 12.25 -6.63
N ARG A 204 -10.28 13.54 -6.75
CA ARG A 204 -9.33 14.64 -6.78
C ARG A 204 -9.26 15.30 -5.41
N VAL A 205 -8.11 15.22 -4.76
CA VAL A 205 -7.85 15.80 -3.45
C VAL A 205 -7.26 17.18 -3.61
N GLN A 206 -7.91 18.16 -2.99
CA GLN A 206 -7.45 19.55 -3.03
C GLN A 206 -6.59 19.88 -1.81
N ALA A 207 -5.58 20.71 -2.03
CA ALA A 207 -4.72 21.20 -0.95
C ALA A 207 -5.56 21.94 0.11
N ASN A 208 -5.36 21.59 1.39
CA ASN A 208 -6.09 22.11 2.53
C ASN A 208 -7.63 21.96 2.43
N GLY A 209 -8.12 21.10 1.54
CA GLY A 209 -9.55 20.84 1.36
C GLY A 209 -9.96 19.50 1.97
N LEU A 210 -11.27 19.35 2.20
CA LEU A 210 -11.91 18.09 2.54
C LEU A 210 -12.72 17.61 1.33
N THR A 211 -12.37 16.43 0.81
CA THR A 211 -13.08 15.77 -0.29
C THR A 211 -13.94 14.65 0.29
N SER A 212 -15.26 14.80 0.27
CA SER A 212 -16.19 13.75 0.72
C SER A 212 -16.61 12.86 -0.44
N VAL A 213 -16.61 11.54 -0.23
CA VAL A 213 -17.00 10.54 -1.24
C VAL A 213 -17.95 9.52 -0.62
N ASP A 214 -19.15 9.45 -1.17
CA ASP A 214 -20.18 8.48 -0.78
C ASP A 214 -20.29 7.37 -1.83
N VAL A 215 -20.04 6.13 -1.42
CA VAL A 215 -20.05 4.94 -2.29
C VAL A 215 -21.17 4.00 -1.86
N ARG A 216 -21.96 3.50 -2.82
CA ARG A 216 -23.02 2.51 -2.55
C ARG A 216 -22.76 1.30 -3.44
N LEU A 217 -22.31 0.21 -2.82
CA LEU A 217 -21.92 -0.98 -3.56
C LEU A 217 -23.16 -1.75 -4.02
N ALA A 218 -23.11 -2.25 -5.26
CA ALA A 218 -24.12 -3.15 -5.77
C ALA A 218 -23.89 -4.57 -5.22
N PRO A 219 -24.92 -5.23 -4.64
CA PRO A 219 -24.82 -6.64 -4.29
C PRO A 219 -24.45 -7.49 -5.52
N ARG A 220 -23.65 -8.54 -5.33
CA ARG A 220 -23.40 -9.50 -6.39
C ARG A 220 -24.71 -10.21 -6.73
N PRO A 221 -24.99 -10.45 -8.02
CA PRO A 221 -26.14 -11.25 -8.40
C PRO A 221 -26.08 -12.61 -7.72
N VAL A 222 -27.14 -12.98 -7.01
CA VAL A 222 -27.32 -14.37 -6.59
C VAL A 222 -27.68 -15.15 -7.85
N THR A 223 -26.93 -16.20 -8.16
CA THR A 223 -27.16 -17.04 -9.35
C THR A 223 -27.68 -18.42 -9.00
N THR A 224 -27.77 -18.76 -7.71
CA THR A 224 -28.16 -20.09 -7.22
C THR A 224 -29.42 -20.04 -6.35
N GLY A 225 -30.16 -21.14 -6.28
CA GLY A 225 -31.28 -21.36 -5.36
C GLY A 225 -31.13 -22.68 -4.59
N GLN A 226 -31.99 -22.92 -3.61
CA GLN A 226 -32.03 -24.17 -2.84
C GLN A 226 -33.13 -25.10 -3.36
N LEU A 227 -32.82 -26.38 -3.52
CA LEU A 227 -33.77 -27.46 -3.76
C LEU A 227 -33.79 -28.38 -2.53
N GLU A 228 -34.93 -28.42 -1.83
CA GLU A 228 -35.18 -29.32 -0.72
C GLU A 228 -36.09 -30.47 -1.17
N VAL A 229 -35.63 -31.71 -1.07
CA VAL A 229 -36.41 -32.89 -1.43
C VAL A 229 -36.67 -33.72 -0.19
N SER A 230 -37.93 -33.97 0.13
CA SER A 230 -38.35 -34.79 1.26
C SER A 230 -39.29 -35.90 0.79
N SER A 231 -39.27 -37.02 1.50
CA SER A 231 -40.18 -38.13 1.23
C SER A 231 -40.72 -38.71 2.53
N SER A 232 -41.95 -39.24 2.51
CA SER A 232 -42.56 -39.97 3.63
C SER A 232 -41.87 -41.31 3.92
N VAL A 233 -41.03 -41.80 3.00
CA VAL A 233 -40.24 -43.04 3.14
C VAL A 233 -38.78 -42.80 2.70
N PRO A 234 -37.81 -43.62 3.13
CA PRO A 234 -36.44 -43.51 2.63
C PRO A 234 -36.39 -43.65 1.10
N ALA A 235 -35.90 -42.63 0.41
CA ALA A 235 -35.80 -42.59 -1.04
C ALA A 235 -34.44 -42.05 -1.50
N GLN A 236 -34.00 -42.47 -2.68
CA GLN A 236 -32.83 -41.95 -3.39
C GLN A 236 -33.26 -40.82 -4.34
N VAL A 237 -32.53 -39.73 -4.35
CA VAL A 237 -32.77 -38.54 -5.17
C VAL A 237 -31.72 -38.50 -6.27
N SER A 238 -32.16 -38.17 -7.49
CA SER A 238 -31.29 -37.88 -8.63
C SER A 238 -31.75 -36.58 -9.30
N VAL A 239 -30.80 -35.74 -9.68
CA VAL A 239 -31.05 -34.47 -10.39
C VAL A 239 -30.41 -34.57 -11.78
N ASN A 240 -31.19 -34.37 -12.83
CA ASN A 240 -30.78 -34.55 -14.23
C ASN A 240 -30.13 -35.92 -14.48
N GLY A 241 -30.65 -36.97 -13.83
CA GLY A 241 -30.14 -38.34 -13.93
C GLY A 241 -28.88 -38.64 -13.10
N GLN A 242 -28.28 -37.64 -12.43
CA GLN A 242 -27.14 -37.84 -11.54
C GLN A 242 -27.62 -38.09 -10.10
N PRO A 243 -27.22 -39.19 -9.44
CA PRO A 243 -27.59 -39.44 -8.05
C PRO A 243 -26.95 -38.42 -7.11
N VAL A 244 -27.75 -37.83 -6.23
CA VAL A 244 -27.34 -36.75 -5.31
C VAL A 244 -27.43 -37.13 -3.83
N GLY A 245 -28.00 -38.31 -3.52
CA GLY A 245 -28.10 -38.84 -2.16
C GLY A 245 -29.54 -39.25 -1.79
N GLY A 246 -29.78 -39.51 -0.50
CA GLY A 246 -31.09 -39.91 0.01
C GLY A 246 -31.94 -38.76 0.55
N THR A 247 -33.25 -38.95 0.69
CA THR A 247 -34.16 -38.00 1.34
C THR A 247 -34.05 -38.08 2.87
N PRO A 248 -34.10 -36.93 3.60
CA PRO A 248 -34.20 -35.57 3.07
C PRO A 248 -32.89 -35.09 2.45
N ALA A 249 -32.99 -34.43 1.29
CA ALA A 249 -31.87 -33.86 0.56
C ALA A 249 -32.01 -32.33 0.47
N SER A 250 -30.90 -31.60 0.58
CA SER A 250 -30.82 -30.16 0.38
C SER A 250 -29.66 -29.82 -0.55
N LEU A 251 -29.95 -29.15 -1.66
CA LEU A 251 -29.01 -28.92 -2.76
C LEU A 251 -29.02 -27.44 -3.15
N THR A 252 -27.82 -26.85 -3.26
CA THR A 252 -27.66 -25.54 -3.90
C THR A 252 -27.40 -25.75 -5.39
N LEU A 253 -28.30 -25.25 -6.22
CA LEU A 253 -28.23 -25.39 -7.68
C LEU A 253 -28.23 -24.00 -8.32
N ASP A 254 -27.57 -23.85 -9.47
CA ASP A 254 -27.74 -22.65 -10.30
C ASP A 254 -29.22 -22.45 -10.67
N ALA A 255 -29.63 -21.21 -10.91
CA ALA A 255 -30.97 -20.92 -11.34
C ALA A 255 -31.22 -21.58 -12.71
N GLY A 256 -32.26 -22.39 -12.81
CA GLY A 256 -32.49 -23.22 -13.99
C GLY A 256 -33.60 -24.24 -13.81
N THR A 257 -33.81 -25.04 -14.86
CA THR A 257 -34.80 -26.12 -14.87
C THR A 257 -34.09 -27.45 -14.68
N TYR A 258 -34.61 -28.25 -13.75
CA TYR A 258 -34.04 -29.53 -13.36
C TYR A 258 -35.10 -30.63 -13.41
N THR A 259 -34.67 -31.81 -13.81
CA THR A 259 -35.48 -33.04 -13.68
C THR A 259 -35.08 -33.73 -12.39
N VAL A 260 -36.00 -33.82 -11.44
CA VAL A 260 -35.78 -34.45 -10.12
C VAL A 260 -36.48 -35.79 -10.10
N THR A 261 -35.71 -36.87 -10.02
CA THR A 261 -36.22 -38.23 -9.88
C THR A 261 -36.02 -38.70 -8.45
N VAL A 262 -37.10 -39.13 -7.79
CA VAL A 262 -37.07 -39.69 -6.43
C VAL A 262 -37.50 -41.14 -6.50
N ARG A 263 -36.68 -42.05 -5.97
CA ARG A 263 -36.89 -43.50 -6.04
C ARG A 263 -36.86 -44.14 -4.65
N ALA A 264 -37.94 -44.80 -4.26
CA ALA A 264 -38.06 -45.58 -3.04
C ALA A 264 -38.29 -47.06 -3.40
N GLY A 265 -37.24 -47.88 -3.31
CA GLY A 265 -37.29 -49.27 -3.78
C GLY A 265 -37.55 -49.36 -5.29
N THR A 266 -38.64 -50.01 -5.69
CA THR A 266 -39.08 -50.12 -7.10
C THR A 266 -39.95 -48.96 -7.56
N ALA A 267 -40.53 -48.18 -6.63
CA ALA A 267 -41.35 -47.02 -6.96
C ALA A 267 -40.45 -45.80 -7.24
N ALA A 268 -40.77 -45.04 -8.28
CA ALA A 268 -40.09 -43.79 -8.59
C ALA A 268 -41.08 -42.79 -9.16
N ASP A 269 -40.84 -41.51 -8.88
CA ASP A 269 -41.54 -40.40 -9.52
C ASP A 269 -40.54 -39.36 -10.02
N THR A 270 -40.89 -38.64 -11.07
CA THR A 270 -40.04 -37.63 -11.70
C THR A 270 -40.80 -36.33 -11.91
N VAL A 271 -40.26 -35.24 -11.37
CA VAL A 271 -40.84 -33.90 -11.46
C VAL A 271 -39.86 -32.96 -12.13
N THR A 272 -40.35 -32.15 -13.07
CA THR A 272 -39.57 -31.03 -13.62
C THR A 272 -39.81 -29.81 -12.76
N VAL A 273 -38.72 -29.23 -12.26
CA VAL A 273 -38.76 -28.13 -11.30
C VAL A 273 -37.92 -26.95 -11.79
N SER A 274 -38.35 -25.73 -11.48
CA SER A 274 -37.60 -24.51 -11.82
C SER A 274 -37.04 -23.88 -10.56
N VAL A 275 -35.73 -24.03 -10.34
CA VAL A 275 -35.01 -23.38 -9.25
C VAL A 275 -34.76 -21.94 -9.64
N ARG A 276 -35.20 -21.00 -8.81
CA ARG A 276 -34.96 -19.57 -8.99
C ARG A 276 -33.83 -19.11 -8.08
N ALA A 277 -33.01 -18.17 -8.57
CA ALA A 277 -31.96 -17.58 -7.76
C ALA A 277 -32.51 -16.98 -6.45
N GLY A 278 -31.85 -17.26 -5.33
CA GLY A 278 -32.23 -16.81 -3.99
C GLY A 278 -33.49 -17.48 -3.41
N ALA A 279 -34.17 -18.36 -4.14
CA ALA A 279 -35.38 -19.03 -3.68
C ALA A 279 -35.10 -20.45 -3.18
N THR A 280 -35.94 -20.91 -2.24
CA THR A 280 -36.00 -22.32 -1.82
C THR A 280 -37.21 -22.96 -2.47
N LEU A 281 -36.96 -23.98 -3.31
CA LEU A 281 -37.96 -24.83 -3.92
C LEU A 281 -38.04 -26.13 -3.14
N ARG A 282 -39.25 -26.52 -2.75
CA ARG A 282 -39.49 -27.76 -2.00
C ARG A 282 -40.15 -28.76 -2.92
N VAL A 283 -39.69 -30.00 -2.87
CA VAL A 283 -40.34 -31.17 -3.46
C VAL A 283 -40.67 -32.11 -2.32
N ARG A 284 -41.95 -32.44 -2.17
CA ARG A 284 -42.45 -33.38 -1.18
C ARG A 284 -43.00 -34.59 -1.89
N CYS A 285 -42.53 -35.77 -1.49
CA CYS A 285 -42.96 -37.04 -2.03
C CYS A 285 -43.69 -37.85 -0.96
N THR A 286 -44.86 -38.38 -1.29
CA THR A 286 -45.62 -39.27 -0.41
C THR A 286 -45.79 -40.63 -1.07
N SER A 287 -45.62 -41.70 -0.28
CA SER A 287 -45.88 -43.06 -0.71
C SER A 287 -47.35 -43.40 -0.49
N ALA A 288 -48.04 -43.91 -1.52
CA ALA A 288 -49.41 -44.39 -1.44
C ALA A 288 -49.55 -45.78 -2.08
N PRO A 289 -50.62 -46.55 -1.81
CA PRO A 289 -50.90 -47.79 -2.52
C PRO A 289 -51.02 -47.49 -4.02
N GLY A 290 -50.03 -47.92 -4.81
CA GLY A 290 -49.94 -47.63 -6.24
C GLY A 290 -48.69 -46.87 -6.69
N GLY A 291 -47.89 -46.31 -5.77
CA GLY A 291 -46.59 -45.71 -6.13
C GLY A 291 -46.12 -44.59 -5.21
N LEU A 292 -45.05 -43.93 -5.65
CA LEU A 292 -44.55 -42.69 -5.07
C LEU A 292 -45.12 -41.52 -5.89
N SER A 293 -45.56 -40.45 -5.23
CA SER A 293 -46.01 -39.23 -5.91
C SER A 293 -45.32 -38.01 -5.28
N CYS A 294 -44.74 -37.16 -6.11
CA CYS A 294 -43.96 -35.99 -5.75
C CYS A 294 -44.62 -34.70 -6.28
N GLY A 295 -44.66 -33.67 -5.43
CA GLY A 295 -45.20 -32.35 -5.77
C GLY A 295 -44.43 -31.22 -5.09
N LEU A 296 -44.75 -29.98 -5.47
CA LEU A 296 -44.15 -28.76 -4.90
C LEU A 296 -44.85 -28.31 -3.61
#